data_AF-A0A7L0XZP7-F1
#
_entry.id   AF-A0A7L0XZP7-F1
#
_cell.length_a   1.000
_cell.length_b   1.000
_cell.length_c   1.000
_cell.angle_alpha   90.00
_cell.angle_beta   90.00
_cell.angle_gamma   90.00
#
_symmetry.space_group_name_H-M   'P 1'
#
loop_
_entity.id
_entity.type
_entity.pdbx_description
1 polymer ?
#
loop_
_entity_poly.entity_id
_entity_poly.type
_entity_poly.pdbx_seq_one_letter_code
_entity_poly.pdbx_strand_id
1 'polypeptide(L)'
;GQWFYIAGATKYPPHLAEFKALTFDAFSLFPGSREDELNITEIMRLNETCVVKDSKLQVLHQNSTLVHVDSNQVASMATLIQSDKDLLILNEINIDSPTLSLSARTPNVSKEHMEEFKAHLHCLGFTEEDVFYTS
;
A
#
# COMPACT_ATOMS: atom_id res chain seq x y z
N GLY A 1 5.64 -1.24 13.43
CA GLY A 1 6.54 -0.08 13.27
C GLY A 1 6.07 0.78 12.12
N GLN A 2 6.67 1.95 11.96
CA GLN A 2 6.33 2.91 10.91
C GLN A 2 6.78 2.44 9.51
N TRP A 3 6.01 2.83 8.52
CA TRP A 3 6.21 2.66 7.09
C TRP A 3 5.77 3.94 6.37
N PHE A 4 6.35 4.19 5.22
CA PHE A 4 6.00 5.27 4.31
C PHE A 4 5.50 4.61 3.03
N TYR A 5 4.31 5.00 2.59
CA TYR A 5 3.89 4.72 1.23
C TYR A 5 4.79 5.55 0.31
N ILE A 6 5.30 4.93 -0.76
CA ILE A 6 6.26 5.56 -1.66
C ILE A 6 5.60 5.82 -3.00
N ALA A 7 5.00 4.76 -3.55
CA ALA A 7 4.37 4.81 -4.84
C ALA A 7 3.27 3.77 -4.93
N GLY A 8 2.34 3.98 -5.85
CA GLY A 8 1.51 2.91 -6.35
C GLY A 8 1.09 3.14 -7.77
N ALA A 9 0.54 2.10 -8.37
CA ALA A 9 0.10 2.12 -9.74
C ALA A 9 -1.25 1.45 -9.87
N THR A 10 -2.17 2.11 -10.56
CA THR A 10 -3.51 1.59 -10.81
C THR A 10 -4.01 2.10 -12.15
N LYS A 11 -4.73 1.23 -12.86
CA LYS A 11 -5.51 1.63 -14.04
C LYS A 11 -7.01 1.72 -13.72
N TYR A 12 -7.39 1.47 -12.47
CA TYR A 12 -8.77 1.43 -12.06
C TYR A 12 -9.31 2.87 -11.93
N PRO A 13 -10.24 3.31 -12.80
CA PRO A 13 -10.65 4.72 -12.85
C PRO A 13 -11.14 5.29 -11.51
N PRO A 14 -11.89 4.53 -10.67
CA PRO A 14 -12.31 5.02 -9.36
C PRO A 14 -11.17 5.38 -8.40
N HIS A 15 -10.01 4.72 -8.48
CA HIS A 15 -8.87 4.98 -7.58
C HIS A 15 -7.95 6.09 -8.09
N LEU A 16 -8.02 6.44 -9.39
CA LEU A 16 -7.15 7.46 -9.99
C LEU A 16 -7.26 8.83 -9.30
N ALA A 17 -8.46 9.23 -8.87
CA ALA A 17 -8.65 10.51 -8.20
C ALA A 17 -7.98 10.54 -6.82
N GLU A 18 -8.06 9.43 -6.09
CA GLU A 18 -7.44 9.29 -4.77
C GLU A 18 -5.91 9.24 -4.87
N PHE A 19 -5.36 8.42 -5.75
CA PHE A 19 -3.91 8.33 -5.98
C PHE A 19 -3.31 9.68 -6.42
N LYS A 20 -4.04 10.47 -7.22
CA LYS A 20 -3.61 11.82 -7.62
C LYS A 20 -3.68 12.84 -6.48
N ALA A 21 -4.62 12.68 -5.56
CA ALA A 21 -4.77 13.55 -4.41
C ALA A 21 -3.79 13.20 -3.29
N LEU A 22 -3.33 11.96 -3.21
CA LEU A 22 -2.42 11.47 -2.18
C LEU A 22 -1.01 12.02 -2.42
N THR A 23 -0.62 12.99 -1.60
CA THR A 23 0.70 13.66 -1.71
C THR A 23 1.70 13.13 -0.68
N PHE A 24 1.22 12.56 0.41
CA PHE A 24 2.02 11.92 1.45
C PHE A 24 1.17 10.85 2.12
N ASP A 25 1.79 9.72 2.47
CA ASP A 25 1.16 8.71 3.31
C ASP A 25 2.20 7.93 4.13
N ALA A 26 1.90 7.79 5.42
CA ALA A 26 2.69 6.99 6.34
C ALA A 26 1.78 6.30 7.34
N PHE A 27 2.08 5.02 7.60
CA PHE A 27 1.29 4.20 8.50
C PHE A 27 2.18 3.46 9.49
N SER A 28 1.63 3.21 10.68
CA SER A 28 2.28 2.43 11.73
C SER A 28 1.49 1.18 12.01
N LEU A 29 2.16 0.03 11.90
CA LEU A 29 1.60 -1.27 12.23
C LEU A 29 1.91 -1.65 13.68
N PHE A 30 0.90 -2.08 14.43
CA PHE A 30 1.03 -2.54 15.80
C PHE A 30 0.40 -3.92 15.95
N PRO A 31 0.89 -4.80 16.85
CA PRO A 31 0.20 -6.04 17.17
C PRO A 31 -1.25 -5.78 17.57
N GLY A 32 -2.17 -6.56 17.01
CA GLY A 32 -3.59 -6.53 17.32
C GLY A 32 -3.93 -7.37 18.54
N SER A 33 -5.23 -7.61 18.71
CA SER A 33 -5.76 -8.45 19.80
C SER A 33 -5.55 -9.96 19.57
N ARG A 34 -5.28 -10.35 18.32
CA ARG A 34 -5.07 -11.72 17.87
C ARG A 34 -3.75 -11.80 17.11
N GLU A 35 -3.19 -13.01 16.99
CA GLU A 35 -1.91 -13.25 16.33
C GLU A 35 -1.92 -12.84 14.84
N ASP A 36 -3.06 -13.04 14.17
CA ASP A 36 -3.30 -12.72 12.77
C ASP A 36 -3.86 -11.31 12.55
N GLU A 37 -3.80 -10.44 13.55
CA GLU A 37 -4.36 -9.09 13.50
C GLU A 37 -3.28 -8.03 13.76
N LEU A 38 -3.29 -6.98 12.96
CA LEU A 38 -2.49 -5.78 13.19
C LEU A 38 -3.42 -4.58 13.29
N ASN A 39 -3.15 -3.68 14.23
CA ASN A 39 -3.75 -2.35 14.23
C ASN A 39 -2.90 -1.43 13.35
N ILE A 40 -3.56 -0.53 12.63
CA ILE A 40 -2.93 0.51 11.82
C ILE A 40 -3.33 1.87 12.37
N THR A 41 -2.36 2.76 12.48
CA THR A 41 -2.62 4.21 12.48
C THR A 41 -1.96 4.79 11.23
N GLU A 42 -2.77 5.40 10.37
CA GLU A 42 -2.37 5.93 9.07
C GLU A 42 -2.53 7.45 9.06
N ILE A 43 -1.55 8.14 8.49
CA ILE A 43 -1.51 9.59 8.34
C ILE A 43 -1.28 9.88 6.88
N MET A 44 -2.31 10.42 6.23
CA MET A 44 -2.30 10.75 4.81
C MET A 44 -2.52 12.24 4.60
N ARG A 45 -1.90 12.77 3.55
CA ARG A 45 -2.16 14.11 3.04
C ARG A 45 -2.86 14.01 1.70
N LEU A 46 -4.15 14.30 1.71
CA LEU A 46 -5.01 14.36 0.52
C LEU A 46 -5.12 15.84 0.11
N ASN A 47 -4.41 16.23 -0.95
CA ASN A 47 -4.21 17.62 -1.35
C ASN A 47 -3.61 18.46 -0.20
N GLU A 48 -4.37 19.41 0.34
CA GLU A 48 -3.94 20.28 1.45
C GLU A 48 -4.49 19.83 2.81
N THR A 49 -5.18 18.68 2.86
CA THR A 49 -5.82 18.18 4.07
C THR A 49 -5.06 16.98 4.62
N CYS A 50 -4.63 17.10 5.87
CA CYS A 50 -4.11 15.96 6.62
C CYS A 50 -5.26 15.18 7.26
N VAL A 51 -5.28 13.88 7.06
CA VAL A 51 -6.26 12.96 7.64
C VAL A 51 -5.50 11.90 8.43
N VAL A 52 -6.00 11.59 9.62
CA VAL A 52 -5.51 10.49 10.45
C VAL A 52 -6.63 9.48 10.60
N LYS A 53 -6.32 8.20 10.36
CA LYS A 53 -7.26 7.09 10.47
C LYS A 53 -6.66 5.96 11.27
N ASP A 54 -7.51 5.31 12.07
CA ASP A 54 -7.18 4.07 12.74
C ASP A 54 -8.00 2.94 12.10
N SER A 55 -7.33 1.85 11.77
CA SER A 55 -7.96 0.70 11.11
C SER A 55 -7.26 -0.60 11.51
N LYS A 56 -7.64 -1.71 10.89
CA LYS A 56 -7.04 -3.02 11.16
C LYS A 56 -6.59 -3.72 9.88
N LEU A 57 -5.57 -4.56 9.99
CA LEU A 57 -5.24 -5.58 9.00
C LEU A 57 -5.47 -6.95 9.60
N GLN A 58 -6.10 -7.83 8.83
CA GLN A 58 -6.09 -9.27 9.10
C GLN A 58 -5.10 -9.94 8.16
N VAL A 59 -4.26 -10.81 8.71
CA VAL A 59 -3.19 -11.49 8.00
C VAL A 59 -3.60 -12.94 7.76
N LEU A 60 -3.91 -13.25 6.51
CA LEU A 60 -4.23 -14.61 6.09
C LEU A 60 -2.92 -15.31 5.66
N HIS A 61 -2.25 -15.92 6.64
CA HIS A 61 -0.92 -16.52 6.48
C HIS A 61 -0.81 -17.56 5.35
N GLN A 62 -1.87 -18.32 5.09
CA GLN A 62 -1.83 -19.41 4.09
C GLN A 62 -1.55 -18.91 2.67
N ASN A 63 -2.02 -17.71 2.32
CA ASN A 63 -1.94 -17.16 0.97
C ASN A 63 -1.24 -15.80 0.92
N SER A 64 -0.52 -15.43 2.00
CA SER A 64 0.16 -14.14 2.13
C SER A 64 -0.76 -12.96 1.80
N THR A 65 -2.03 -13.04 2.22
CA THR A 65 -3.04 -12.01 1.93
C THR A 65 -3.24 -11.13 3.16
N LEU A 66 -3.29 -9.82 2.93
CA LEU A 66 -3.64 -8.81 3.91
C LEU A 66 -5.04 -8.31 3.60
N VAL A 67 -5.91 -8.28 4.60
CA VAL A 67 -7.28 -7.75 4.50
C VAL A 67 -7.34 -6.48 5.31
N HIS A 68 -7.49 -5.34 4.65
CA HIS A 68 -7.69 -4.05 5.31
C HIS A 68 -9.14 -3.91 5.73
N VAL A 69 -9.33 -3.67 7.02
CA VAL A 69 -10.63 -3.51 7.65
C VAL A 69 -10.72 -2.10 8.22
N ASP A 70 -11.58 -1.28 7.62
CA ASP A 70 -11.94 0.04 8.10
C ASP A 70 -13.39 0.04 8.55
N SER A 71 -13.67 0.60 9.73
CA SER A 71 -15.04 0.76 10.24
C SER A 71 -15.85 -0.54 10.25
N ASN A 72 -15.18 -1.67 10.55
CA ASN A 72 -15.72 -3.04 10.54
C ASN A 72 -16.17 -3.58 9.16
N GLN A 73 -15.73 -2.96 8.06
CA GLN A 73 -15.94 -3.43 6.70
C GLN A 73 -14.62 -3.68 6.00
N VAL A 74 -14.60 -4.61 5.04
CA VAL A 74 -13.41 -4.84 4.22
C VAL A 74 -13.27 -3.66 3.26
N ALA A 75 -12.21 -2.89 3.44
CA ALA A 75 -11.87 -1.76 2.58
C ALA A 75 -11.08 -2.23 1.35
N SER A 76 -10.06 -3.06 1.56
CA SER A 76 -9.24 -3.63 0.49
C SER A 76 -8.65 -4.98 0.88
N MET A 77 -8.19 -5.72 -0.12
CA MET A 77 -7.44 -6.96 0.05
C MET A 77 -6.24 -6.95 -0.87
N ALA A 78 -5.07 -7.29 -0.35
CA ALA A 78 -3.85 -7.35 -1.14
C ALA A 78 -3.04 -8.59 -0.85
N THR A 79 -2.41 -9.17 -1.88
CA THR A 79 -1.38 -10.18 -1.70
C THR A 79 -0.02 -9.52 -1.55
N LEU A 80 0.76 -10.05 -0.62
CA LEU A 80 2.15 -9.68 -0.46
C LEU A 80 2.98 -10.34 -1.56
N ILE A 81 3.54 -9.53 -2.46
CA ILE A 81 4.47 -10.02 -3.49
C ILE A 81 5.84 -10.23 -2.88
N GLN A 82 6.31 -9.22 -2.14
CA GLN A 82 7.65 -9.20 -1.57
C GLN A 82 7.63 -8.43 -0.26
N SER A 83 8.27 -9.01 0.76
CA SER A 83 8.55 -8.33 2.02
C SER A 83 10.02 -8.54 2.36
N ASP A 84 10.74 -7.43 2.49
CA ASP A 84 12.01 -7.39 3.20
C ASP A 84 11.81 -6.54 4.47
N LYS A 85 12.76 -6.57 5.40
CA LYS A 85 12.78 -5.76 6.62
C LYS A 85 12.42 -4.29 6.35
N ASP A 86 12.86 -3.80 5.20
CA ASP A 86 12.77 -2.39 4.81
C ASP A 86 11.85 -2.11 3.61
N LEU A 87 11.18 -3.13 3.05
CA LEU A 87 10.39 -3.03 1.81
C LEU A 87 9.08 -3.83 1.88
N LEU A 88 8.00 -3.26 1.36
CA LEU A 88 6.71 -3.91 1.21
C LEU A 88 6.15 -3.65 -0.19
N ILE A 89 5.93 -4.71 -0.97
CA ILE A 89 5.25 -4.64 -2.28
C ILE A 89 3.95 -5.43 -2.21
N LEU A 90 2.82 -4.74 -2.40
CA LEU A 90 1.50 -5.34 -2.34
C LEU A 90 0.81 -5.28 -3.71
N ASN A 91 0.02 -6.30 -4.01
CA ASN A 91 -0.88 -6.35 -5.15
C ASN A 91 -2.32 -6.46 -4.69
N GLU A 92 -3.14 -5.47 -5.00
CA GLU A 92 -4.55 -5.45 -4.63
C GLU A 92 -5.34 -6.47 -5.48
N ILE A 93 -6.17 -7.29 -4.83
CA ILE A 93 -6.83 -8.46 -5.44
C ILE A 93 -8.36 -8.42 -5.40
N ASN A 94 -8.97 -7.48 -4.68
CA ASN A 94 -10.43 -7.34 -4.60
C ASN A 94 -10.98 -6.30 -5.59
N ILE A 95 -10.22 -5.99 -6.64
CA ILE A 95 -10.59 -5.06 -7.72
C ILE A 95 -10.31 -5.70 -9.08
N ASP A 96 -11.12 -5.36 -10.09
CA ASP A 96 -11.05 -5.95 -11.44
C ASP A 96 -9.85 -5.45 -12.28
N SER A 97 -8.96 -4.66 -11.69
CA SER A 97 -7.79 -4.10 -12.34
C SER A 97 -6.59 -4.26 -11.43
N PRO A 98 -5.42 -4.70 -11.94
CA PRO A 98 -4.20 -4.75 -11.15
C PRO A 98 -3.96 -3.40 -10.47
N THR A 99 -3.57 -3.43 -9.20
CA THR A 99 -3.06 -2.26 -8.48
C THR A 99 -1.88 -2.70 -7.63
N LEU A 100 -0.74 -2.03 -7.80
CA LEU A 100 0.45 -2.27 -7.00
C LEU A 100 0.72 -1.10 -6.07
N SER A 101 1.26 -1.40 -4.88
CA SER A 101 1.81 -0.39 -3.99
C SER A 101 3.19 -0.78 -3.49
N LEU A 102 3.99 0.25 -3.23
CA LEU A 102 5.33 0.18 -2.67
C LEU A 102 5.36 0.99 -1.37
N SER A 103 5.79 0.35 -0.29
CA SER A 103 6.06 1.04 0.97
C SER A 103 7.44 0.67 1.51
N ALA A 104 8.05 1.57 2.27
CA ALA A 104 9.40 1.39 2.82
C ALA A 104 9.52 1.94 4.24
N ARG A 105 10.60 1.59 4.95
CA ARG A 105 10.84 2.07 6.32
C ARG A 105 11.27 3.53 6.41
N THR A 106 11.73 4.08 5.30
CA THR A 106 12.12 5.48 5.15
C THR A 106 11.44 6.08 3.93
N PRO A 107 11.23 7.40 3.86
CA PRO A 107 10.67 8.06 2.67
C PRO A 107 11.54 7.88 1.41
N ASN A 108 12.83 7.58 1.59
CA ASN A 108 13.74 7.30 0.49
C ASN A 108 13.88 5.80 0.27
N VAL A 109 13.83 5.37 -0.99
CA VAL A 109 14.02 3.98 -1.41
C VAL A 109 15.32 3.84 -2.19
N SER A 110 16.04 2.73 -2.02
CA SER A 110 17.25 2.44 -2.78
C SER A 110 16.93 2.28 -4.27
N LYS A 111 17.94 2.51 -5.13
CA LYS A 111 17.79 2.31 -6.57
C LYS A 111 17.37 0.87 -6.91
N GLU A 112 17.95 -0.11 -6.23
CA GLU A 112 17.66 -1.53 -6.41
C GLU A 112 16.20 -1.88 -6.11
N HIS A 113 15.68 -1.47 -4.96
CA HIS A 113 14.28 -1.72 -4.59
C HIS A 113 13.29 -1.00 -5.53
N MET A 114 13.66 0.18 -6.02
CA MET A 114 12.85 0.89 -7.02
C MET A 114 12.87 0.18 -8.38
N GLU A 115 14.01 -0.39 -8.79
CA GLU A 115 14.12 -1.19 -10.03
C GLU A 115 13.33 -2.49 -9.94
N GLU A 116 13.32 -3.16 -8.77
CA GLU A 116 12.48 -4.33 -8.50
C GLU A 116 10.98 -3.99 -8.60
N PHE A 117 10.54 -2.90 -7.98
CA PHE A 117 9.15 -2.44 -8.10
C PHE A 117 8.77 -2.15 -9.55
N LYS A 118 9.65 -1.49 -10.32
CA LYS A 118 9.45 -1.22 -11.75
C LYS A 118 9.39 -2.51 -12.58
N ALA A 119 10.14 -3.54 -12.23
CA ALA A 119 10.06 -4.84 -12.89
C ALA A 119 8.67 -5.47 -12.69
N HIS A 120 8.11 -5.43 -11.47
CA HIS A 120 6.75 -5.89 -11.19
C HIS A 120 5.70 -5.09 -11.97
N LEU A 121 5.84 -3.77 -12.02
CA LEU A 121 4.96 -2.89 -12.80
C LEU A 121 4.94 -3.29 -14.28
N HIS A 122 6.12 -3.47 -14.88
CA HIS A 122 6.24 -3.87 -16.29
C HIS A 122 5.62 -5.26 -16.55
N CYS A 123 5.80 -6.23 -15.65
CA CYS A 123 5.18 -7.55 -15.77
C CYS A 123 3.65 -7.50 -15.78
N LEU A 124 3.05 -6.52 -15.08
CA LEU A 124 1.60 -6.29 -15.07
C LEU A 124 1.13 -5.32 -16.17
N GLY A 125 2.03 -4.89 -17.05
CA GLY A 125 1.72 -4.02 -18.18
C GLY A 125 1.47 -2.56 -17.79
N PHE A 126 1.91 -2.12 -16.61
CA PHE A 126 1.90 -0.71 -16.26
C PHE A 126 2.99 0.06 -17.00
N THR A 127 2.68 1.33 -17.28
CA THR A 127 3.59 2.33 -17.84
C THR A 127 3.92 3.38 -16.79
N GLU A 128 4.89 4.25 -17.04
CA GLU A 128 5.24 5.33 -16.09
C GLU A 128 4.07 6.28 -15.80
N GLU A 129 3.15 6.46 -16.75
CA GLU A 129 1.96 7.30 -16.59
C GLU A 129 0.92 6.71 -15.63
N ASP A 130 1.01 5.40 -15.36
CA ASP A 130 0.12 4.70 -14.43
C ASP A 130 0.63 4.74 -12.98
N VAL A 131 1.82 5.30 -12.74
CA VAL A 131 2.49 5.31 -11.42
C VAL A 131 2.37 6.69 -10.75
N PHE A 132 1.95 6.68 -9.50
CA PHE A 132 1.79 7.85 -8.65
C PHE A 132 2.77 7.75 -7.49
N TYR A 133 3.56 8.80 -7.30
CA TYR A 133 4.55 8.89 -6.22
C TYR A 133 4.08 9.89 -5.17
N THR A 134 4.34 9.56 -3.91
CA THR A 134 4.18 10.47 -2.78
C THR A 134 5.50 11.19 -2.48
N SER A 135 5.41 12.36 -1.84
CA SER A 135 6.51 13.30 -1.59
C SER A 135 7.18 13.14 -0.22
#